data_AF-T0Y9L8-F1
#
_entry.id   AF-T0Y9L8-F1
#
_cell.length_a   1.000
_cell.length_b   1.000
_cell.length_c   1.000
_cell.angle_alpha   90.00
_cell.angle_beta   90.00
_cell.angle_gamma   90.00
#
_symmetry.space_group_name_H-M   'P 1'
#
loop_
_entity.id
_entity.type
_entity.pdbx_description
1 polymer ?
#
loop_
_entity_poly.entity_id
_entity_poly.type
_entity_poly.pdbx_seq_one_letter_code
_entity_poly.pdbx_strand_id
1 'polypeptide(L)'
;MRYCGRPFTAPEIELIRTLIGQSPPPTRARLSREVCERLAWHRPDGRLKDMSCRVALLRMQADGLMTLPPPKHAQPVPYRAYPEIEQAVQEPAHVPTVELASLTIDLVAHKRESLLWNAYLQRH
;
A
#
# COMPACT_ATOMS: atom_id res chain seq x y z
N MET A 1 17.09 -2.68 -8.71
CA MET A 1 15.91 -1.77 -8.57
C MET A 1 15.36 -1.91 -7.15
N ARG A 2 14.69 -0.90 -6.56
CA ARG A 2 14.22 -0.95 -5.17
C ARG A 2 12.72 -0.65 -5.08
N TYR A 3 11.97 -1.55 -4.46
CA TYR A 3 10.52 -1.41 -4.28
C TYR A 3 10.13 -1.66 -2.82
N CYS A 4 9.26 -0.81 -2.25
CA CYS A 4 8.79 -0.93 -0.87
C CYS A 4 9.93 -1.11 0.16
N GLY A 5 11.07 -0.44 -0.07
CA GLY A 5 12.24 -0.53 0.80
C GLY A 5 13.11 -1.79 0.63
N ARG A 6 12.80 -2.68 -0.33
CA ARG A 6 13.58 -3.91 -0.61
C ARG A 6 14.25 -3.82 -1.99
N PRO A 7 15.56 -4.11 -2.12
CA PRO A 7 16.18 -4.28 -3.43
C PRO A 7 15.68 -5.56 -4.10
N PHE A 8 15.48 -5.52 -5.41
CA PHE A 8 15.18 -6.69 -6.24
C PHE A 8 16.30 -6.90 -7.25
N THR A 9 16.82 -8.13 -7.28
CA THR A 9 17.84 -8.57 -8.22
C THR A 9 17.19 -9.08 -9.51
N ALA A 10 17.97 -9.16 -10.60
CA ALA A 10 17.44 -9.68 -11.86
C ALA A 10 16.88 -11.12 -11.74
N PRO A 11 17.55 -12.07 -11.05
CA PRO A 11 16.99 -13.40 -10.84
C PRO A 11 15.66 -13.41 -10.07
N GLU A 12 15.48 -12.51 -9.10
CA GLU A 12 14.21 -12.41 -8.37
C GLU A 12 13.08 -11.87 -9.25
N ILE A 13 13.39 -10.93 -10.16
CA ILE A 13 12.41 -10.44 -11.15
C ILE A 13 12.01 -11.57 -12.11
N GLU A 14 12.98 -12.37 -12.58
CA GLU A 14 12.71 -13.52 -13.45
C GLU A 14 11.92 -14.63 -12.73
N LEU A 15 12.18 -14.86 -11.44
CA LEU A 15 11.34 -15.73 -10.62
C LEU A 15 9.89 -15.23 -10.61
N ILE A 16 9.66 -13.93 -10.39
CA ILE A 16 8.31 -13.36 -10.39
C ILE A 16 7.63 -13.56 -11.76
N ARG A 17 8.34 -13.36 -12.87
CA ARG A 17 7.81 -13.64 -14.22
C ARG A 17 7.41 -15.09 -14.38
N THR A 18 8.24 -16.01 -13.90
CA THR A 18 7.97 -17.46 -13.95
C THR A 18 6.70 -17.80 -13.19
N LEU A 19 6.50 -17.20 -12.00
CA LEU A 19 5.28 -17.36 -11.21
C LEU A 19 4.03 -16.81 -11.93
N ILE A 20 4.16 -15.68 -12.63
CA ILE A 20 3.06 -15.11 -13.44
C ILE A 20 2.66 -16.06 -14.58
N GLY A 21 3.62 -16.74 -15.19
CA GLY A 21 3.43 -17.64 -16.34
C GLY A 21 2.81 -19.02 -16.01
N GLN A 22 2.50 -19.30 -14.75
CA GLN A 22 1.84 -20.56 -14.36
C GLN A 22 0.45 -20.71 -15.01
N SER A 23 0.03 -21.95 -15.27
CA SER A 23 -1.31 -22.26 -15.81
C SER A 23 -2.12 -23.08 -14.79
N PRO A 24 -3.29 -22.61 -14.34
CA PRO A 24 -3.91 -21.31 -14.66
C PRO A 24 -3.16 -20.13 -14.00
N PRO A 25 -3.21 -18.91 -14.58
CA PRO A 25 -2.53 -17.74 -14.02
C PRO A 25 -2.94 -17.46 -12.57
N PRO A 26 -2.00 -17.14 -11.67
CA PRO A 26 -2.32 -16.88 -10.29
C PRO A 26 -3.12 -15.58 -10.15
N THR A 27 -3.95 -15.51 -9.11
CA THR A 27 -4.49 -14.20 -8.71
C THR A 27 -3.36 -13.33 -8.16
N ARG A 28 -3.47 -12.00 -8.28
CA ARG A 28 -2.49 -11.07 -7.69
C ARG A 28 -2.28 -11.30 -6.18
N ALA A 29 -3.30 -11.77 -5.47
CA ALA A 29 -3.20 -12.11 -4.06
C ALA A 29 -2.40 -13.40 -3.81
N ARG A 30 -2.64 -14.45 -4.60
CA ARG A 30 -1.86 -15.68 -4.55
C ARG A 30 -0.40 -15.41 -4.92
N LEU A 31 -0.17 -14.70 -6.03
CA LEU A 31 1.15 -14.31 -6.50
C LEU A 31 1.94 -13.57 -5.41
N SER A 32 1.34 -12.58 -4.74
CA SER A 32 2.03 -11.84 -3.67
C SER A 32 2.45 -12.71 -2.49
N ARG A 33 1.69 -13.75 -2.16
CA ARG A 33 2.05 -14.66 -1.06
C ARG A 33 3.18 -15.58 -1.48
N GLU A 34 3.07 -16.19 -2.66
CA GLU A 34 4.09 -17.09 -3.18
C GLU A 34 5.44 -16.36 -3.39
N VAL A 35 5.43 -15.12 -3.88
CA VAL A 35 6.64 -14.30 -3.96
C VAL A 35 7.22 -14.04 -2.56
N CYS A 36 6.39 -13.68 -1.57
CA CYS A 36 6.87 -13.49 -0.20
C CYS A 36 7.45 -14.78 0.39
N GLU A 37 6.86 -15.93 0.13
CA GLU A 37 7.35 -17.24 0.59
C GLU A 37 8.71 -17.56 -0.06
N ARG A 38 8.79 -17.50 -1.39
CA ARG A 38 10.01 -17.85 -2.15
C ARG A 38 11.19 -16.91 -1.86
N LEU A 39 10.91 -15.64 -1.58
CA LEU A 39 11.92 -14.62 -1.29
C LEU A 39 12.14 -14.39 0.21
N ALA A 40 11.55 -15.22 1.07
CA ALA A 40 11.56 -15.07 2.52
C ALA A 40 11.21 -13.64 2.99
N TRP A 41 10.25 -12.99 2.34
CA TRP A 41 9.92 -11.59 2.58
C TRP A 41 8.83 -11.42 3.65
N HIS A 42 9.28 -11.29 4.89
CA HIS A 42 8.44 -11.32 6.09
C HIS A 42 8.46 -9.97 6.82
N ARG A 43 7.45 -9.77 7.67
CA ARG A 43 7.35 -8.69 8.65
C ARG A 43 8.13 -9.09 9.93
N PRO A 44 8.39 -8.15 10.85
CA PRO A 44 9.02 -8.47 12.14
C PRO A 44 8.25 -9.50 12.99
N ASP A 45 6.93 -9.59 12.81
CA ASP A 45 6.06 -10.57 13.48
C ASP A 45 6.06 -11.96 12.79
N GLY A 46 6.93 -12.17 11.80
CA GLY A 46 7.05 -13.44 11.06
C GLY A 46 5.99 -13.64 9.97
N ARG A 47 4.97 -12.79 9.86
CA ARG A 47 3.95 -12.92 8.81
C ARG A 47 4.50 -12.44 7.47
N LEU A 48 3.97 -12.99 6.37
CA LEU A 48 4.33 -12.54 5.02
C LEU A 48 4.06 -11.04 4.84
N LYS A 49 4.96 -10.37 4.10
CA LYS A 49 4.80 -8.97 3.71
C LYS A 49 3.97 -8.81 2.43
N ASP A 50 2.93 -9.62 2.28
CA ASP A 50 2.13 -9.79 1.06
C ASP A 50 1.51 -8.49 0.55
N MET A 51 1.07 -7.61 1.45
CA MET A 51 0.56 -6.27 1.08
C MET A 51 1.65 -5.39 0.44
N SER A 52 2.84 -5.32 1.04
CA SER A 52 3.96 -4.56 0.45
C SER A 52 4.47 -5.22 -0.83
N CYS A 53 4.43 -6.55 -0.91
CA CYS A 53 4.74 -7.27 -2.15
C CYS A 53 3.76 -6.92 -3.25
N ARG A 54 2.45 -6.87 -2.96
CA ARG A 54 1.45 -6.49 -3.96
C ARG A 54 1.69 -5.06 -4.49
N VAL A 55 2.04 -4.12 -3.61
CA VAL A 55 2.42 -2.75 -4.03
C VAL A 55 3.69 -2.77 -4.89
N ALA A 56 4.70 -3.57 -4.52
CA ALA A 56 5.92 -3.71 -5.31
C ALA A 56 5.63 -4.25 -6.72
N LEU A 57 4.83 -5.30 -6.84
CA LEU A 57 4.42 -5.90 -8.12
C LEU A 57 3.66 -4.88 -9.00
N LEU A 58 2.76 -4.10 -8.41
CA LEU A 58 2.04 -3.04 -9.14
C LEU A 58 2.98 -1.96 -9.66
N ARG A 59 3.97 -1.55 -8.86
CA ARG A 59 5.00 -0.58 -9.29
C ARG A 59 5.90 -1.16 -10.39
N MET A 60 6.32 -2.42 -10.27
CA MET A 60 7.09 -3.11 -11.32
C MET A 60 6.31 -3.15 -12.65
N GLN A 61 4.99 -3.34 -12.59
CA GLN A 61 4.16 -3.25 -13.79
C GLN A 61 4.10 -1.82 -14.34
N ALA A 62 3.93 -0.81 -13.47
CA ALA A 62 3.92 0.59 -13.87
C ALA A 62 5.26 1.01 -14.51
N ASP A 63 6.37 0.48 -14.03
CA ASP A 63 7.72 0.69 -14.58
C ASP A 63 8.00 -0.15 -15.84
N GLY A 64 7.00 -0.89 -16.34
CA GLY A 64 7.12 -1.69 -17.57
C GLY A 64 7.95 -2.97 -17.42
N LEU A 65 8.31 -3.36 -16.19
CA LEU A 65 9.10 -4.56 -15.98
C LEU A 65 8.29 -5.82 -16.26
N MET A 66 7.00 -5.88 -15.96
CA MET A 66 6.19 -7.09 -16.13
C MET A 66 4.70 -6.77 -16.29
N THR A 67 3.94 -7.70 -16.84
CA THR A 67 2.48 -7.59 -16.92
C THR A 67 1.84 -8.54 -15.93
N LEU A 68 1.11 -8.02 -14.96
CA LEU A 68 0.41 -8.85 -13.98
C LEU A 68 -0.88 -9.42 -14.56
N PRO A 69 -1.35 -10.58 -14.07
CA PRO A 69 -2.67 -11.09 -14.41
C PRO A 69 -3.76 -10.03 -14.17
N PRO A 70 -4.84 -10.02 -14.98
CA PRO A 70 -5.90 -9.04 -14.84
C PRO A 70 -6.53 -9.11 -13.44
N PRO A 71 -6.96 -7.98 -12.87
CA PRO A 71 -7.62 -7.97 -11.58
C PRO A 71 -8.99 -8.68 -11.71
N LYS A 72 -9.32 -9.54 -10.74
CA LYS A 72 -10.62 -10.24 -10.69
C LYS A 72 -11.76 -9.40 -10.13
N HIS A 73 -11.44 -8.33 -9.41
CA HIS A 73 -12.40 -7.40 -8.83
C HIS A 73 -12.07 -6.00 -9.28
N ALA A 74 -13.09 -5.15 -9.39
CA ALA A 74 -12.92 -3.72 -9.60
C ALA A 74 -12.02 -3.15 -8.51
N GLN A 75 -11.17 -2.19 -8.88
CA GLN A 75 -10.44 -1.46 -7.85
C GLN A 75 -11.44 -0.73 -6.95
N PRO A 76 -11.18 -0.68 -5.63
CA PRO A 76 -11.93 0.21 -4.77
C PRO A 76 -11.85 1.62 -5.35
N VAL A 77 -12.96 2.35 -5.28
CA VAL A 77 -12.99 3.73 -5.71
C VAL A 77 -11.91 4.48 -4.93
N PRO A 78 -11.00 5.23 -5.59
CA PRO A 78 -10.05 6.06 -4.87
C PRO A 78 -10.81 7.03 -3.96
N TYR A 79 -10.09 7.64 -3.00
CA TYR A 79 -10.64 8.71 -2.18
C TYR A 79 -11.41 9.68 -3.06
N ARG A 80 -12.70 9.86 -2.76
CA ARG A 80 -13.51 10.91 -3.37
C ARG A 80 -13.44 12.12 -2.47
N ALA A 81 -13.17 13.27 -3.05
CA ALA A 81 -13.29 14.54 -2.37
C ALA A 81 -14.70 14.69 -1.78
N TYR A 82 -14.78 15.01 -0.49
CA TYR A 82 -16.03 15.33 0.19
C TYR A 82 -15.98 16.82 0.57
N PRO A 83 -16.60 17.72 -0.23
CA PRO A 83 -16.40 19.17 -0.06
C PRO A 83 -16.65 19.68 1.36
N GLU A 84 -17.69 19.17 2.01
CA GLU A 84 -18.04 19.51 3.40
C GLU A 84 -16.97 19.08 4.42
N ILE A 85 -16.27 17.97 4.17
CA ILE A 85 -15.21 17.45 5.03
C ILE A 85 -13.89 18.16 4.71
N GLU A 86 -13.61 18.44 3.44
CA GLU A 86 -12.41 19.18 3.02
C GLU A 86 -12.43 20.63 3.52
N GLN A 87 -13.59 21.28 3.57
CA GLN A 87 -13.74 22.61 4.17
C GLN A 87 -13.50 22.59 5.70
N ALA A 88 -13.79 21.47 6.36
CA ALA A 88 -13.54 21.29 7.78
C ALA A 88 -12.05 21.07 8.11
N VAL A 89 -11.23 20.70 7.12
CA VAL A 89 -9.77 20.64 7.24
C VAL A 89 -9.22 22.05 7.13
N GLN A 90 -8.73 22.58 8.23
CA GLN A 90 -8.10 23.91 8.29
C GLN A 90 -6.70 23.74 8.85
N GLU A 91 -5.72 24.42 8.23
CA GLU A 91 -4.42 24.55 8.87
C GLU A 91 -4.58 25.39 10.14
N PRO A 92 -3.90 25.02 11.25
CA PRO A 92 -3.87 25.86 12.42
C PRO A 92 -3.32 27.25 12.04
N ALA A 93 -4.07 28.32 12.34
CA ALA A 93 -3.58 29.69 12.12
C ALA A 93 -2.30 29.99 12.93
N HIS A 94 -2.08 29.24 14.01
CA HIS A 94 -0.89 29.30 14.84
C HIS A 94 -0.44 27.88 15.16
N VAL A 95 0.86 27.62 15.09
CA VAL A 95 1.45 26.36 15.53
C VAL A 95 1.71 26.47 17.04
N PRO A 96 0.93 25.79 17.91
CA PRO A 96 1.16 25.85 19.34
C PRO A 96 2.48 25.14 19.69
N THR A 97 3.12 25.57 20.77
CA THR A 97 4.18 24.78 21.39
C THR A 97 3.56 23.51 21.97
N VAL A 98 3.99 22.35 21.46
CA VAL A 98 3.47 21.03 21.87
C VAL A 98 4.49 20.33 22.76
N GLU A 99 4.05 19.86 23.92
CA GLU A 99 4.83 18.94 24.75
C GLU A 99 4.66 17.52 24.19
N LEU A 100 5.71 16.98 23.55
CA LEU A 100 5.62 15.67 22.90
C LEU A 100 5.27 14.53 23.87
N ALA A 101 5.60 14.69 25.16
CA ALA A 101 5.30 13.71 26.21
C ALA A 101 3.81 13.65 26.58
N SER A 102 3.01 14.68 26.26
CA SER A 102 1.57 14.74 26.57
C SER A 102 0.67 14.34 25.39
N LEU A 103 1.25 13.88 24.27
CA LEU A 103 0.50 13.50 23.09
C LEU A 103 -0.30 12.22 23.32
N THR A 104 -1.58 12.26 22.99
CA THR A 104 -2.46 11.09 22.93
C THR A 104 -2.74 10.71 21.49
N ILE A 105 -2.96 9.43 21.26
CA ILE A 105 -3.35 8.90 19.95
C ILE A 105 -4.76 8.34 20.07
N ASP A 106 -5.70 8.97 19.37
CA ASP A 106 -7.06 8.49 19.28
C ASP A 106 -7.23 7.61 18.05
N LEU A 107 -7.82 6.43 18.25
CA LEU A 107 -8.12 5.52 17.16
C LEU A 107 -9.35 6.02 16.40
N VAL A 108 -9.19 6.17 15.08
CA VAL A 108 -10.31 6.44 14.17
C VAL A 108 -11.28 5.25 14.18
N ALA A 109 -12.47 5.45 14.73
CA ALA A 109 -13.45 4.37 14.92
C ALA A 109 -14.58 4.43 13.89
N HIS A 110 -14.95 5.63 13.44
CA HIS A 110 -16.13 5.84 12.60
C HIS A 110 -15.79 6.35 11.20
N LYS A 111 -16.70 6.11 10.26
CA LYS A 111 -16.54 6.50 8.85
C LYS A 111 -16.27 8.00 8.69
N ARG A 112 -16.96 8.86 9.46
CA ARG A 112 -16.78 10.32 9.38
C ARG A 112 -15.38 10.76 9.81
N GLU A 113 -14.86 10.19 10.89
CA GLU A 113 -13.50 10.44 11.38
C GLU A 113 -12.46 9.95 10.36
N SER A 114 -12.70 8.78 9.74
CA SER A 114 -11.84 8.25 8.68
C SER A 114 -11.79 9.17 7.46
N LEU A 115 -12.94 9.74 7.06
CA LEU A 115 -12.99 10.70 5.96
C LEU A 115 -12.24 12.00 6.31
N LEU A 116 -12.39 12.51 7.53
CA LEU A 116 -11.67 13.70 7.99
C LEU A 116 -10.16 13.46 8.04
N TRP A 117 -9.73 12.33 8.61
CA TRP A 117 -8.33 11.91 8.63
C TRP A 117 -7.73 11.81 7.22
N ASN A 118 -8.44 11.17 6.29
CA ASN A 118 -7.99 11.07 4.90
C ASN A 118 -7.91 12.45 4.24
N ALA A 119 -8.83 13.37 4.55
CA ALA A 119 -8.79 14.74 4.03
C ALA A 119 -7.56 15.51 4.55
N TYR A 120 -7.20 15.37 5.84
CA TYR A 120 -5.95 15.92 6.39
C TYR A 120 -4.71 15.36 5.64
N LEU A 121 -4.64 14.05 5.44
CA LEU A 121 -3.52 13.40 4.72
C LEU A 121 -3.40 13.75 3.23
N GLN A 122 -4.50 14.17 2.58
CA GLN A 122 -4.44 14.62 1.18
C GLN A 122 -3.94 16.06 1.08
N ARG A 123 -4.14 16.87 2.13
CA ARG A 123 -3.82 18.30 2.13
C ARG A 123 -2.45 18.62 2.72
N HIS A 124 -1.93 17.79 3.63
CA HIS A 124 -0.64 17.97 4.33
C HIS A 124 0.16 16.66 4.33
#